data_AF-A0A7J7I230-F1
#
_entry.id   AF-A0A7J7I230-F1
#
_cell.length_a   1.000
_cell.length_b   1.000
_cell.length_c   1.000
_cell.angle_alpha   90.00
_cell.angle_beta   90.00
_cell.angle_gamma   90.00
#
_symmetry.space_group_name_H-M   'P 1'
#
loop_
_entity.id
_entity.type
_entity.pdbx_description
1 polymer ?
#
loop_
_entity_poly.entity_id
_entity_poly.type
_entity_poly.pdbx_seq_one_letter_code
_entity_poly.pdbx_strand_id
1 'polypeptide(L)'
;MFLDLASTWIVLRLIRDGFEASLCRTSWPATIGRPSGDYEYIDVLMKDNNGGGDKTERLIVDMDFRSQFELARPTSTYTELTASLPSIFVGSEEKLMEIICLVCFANSINSFLKTTQR
;
A
#
# COMPACT_ATOMS: atom_id res chain seq x y z
N MET A 1 -7.34 -15.58 -4.10
CA MET A 1 -6.82 -16.79 -4.77
C MET A 1 -5.95 -16.46 -5.98
N PHE A 2 -6.34 -15.56 -6.89
CA PHE A 2 -5.48 -15.18 -8.03
C PHE A 2 -4.28 -14.28 -7.64
N LEU A 3 -4.48 -13.33 -6.72
CA LEU A 3 -3.39 -12.48 -6.21
C LEU A 3 -2.35 -13.27 -5.42
N ASP A 4 -2.79 -14.24 -4.60
CA ASP A 4 -1.93 -15.16 -3.84
C ASP A 4 -0.89 -15.88 -4.72
N LEU A 5 -1.30 -16.37 -5.89
CA LEU A 5 -0.37 -16.98 -6.85
C LEU A 5 0.62 -15.96 -7.40
N ALA A 6 0.15 -14.78 -7.84
CA ALA A 6 1.01 -13.75 -8.41
C ALA A 6 2.05 -13.23 -7.40
N SER A 7 1.63 -12.89 -6.19
CA SER A 7 2.52 -12.45 -5.12
C SER A 7 3.56 -13.51 -4.77
N THR A 8 3.13 -14.78 -4.68
CA THR A 8 4.04 -15.91 -4.45
C THR A 8 5.08 -16.05 -5.56
N TRP A 9 4.68 -15.94 -6.83
CA TRP A 9 5.60 -15.99 -7.96
C TRP A 9 6.63 -14.85 -7.93
N ILE A 10 6.21 -13.64 -7.53
CA ILE A 10 7.11 -12.48 -7.40
C ILE A 10 8.12 -12.72 -6.28
N VAL A 11 7.69 -13.19 -5.11
CA VAL A 11 8.59 -13.54 -4.00
C VAL A 11 9.62 -14.57 -4.44
N LEU A 12 9.18 -15.66 -5.08
CA LEU A 12 10.10 -16.70 -5.59
C LEU A 12 11.09 -16.13 -6.60
N ARG A 13 10.64 -15.20 -7.46
CA ARG A 13 11.52 -14.56 -8.43
C ARG A 13 12.56 -13.65 -7.77
N LEU A 14 12.16 -12.84 -6.79
CA LEU A 14 13.06 -11.97 -6.03
C LEU A 14 14.12 -12.77 -5.27
N ILE A 15 13.72 -13.85 -4.61
CA ILE A 15 14.64 -14.76 -3.91
C ILE A 15 15.65 -15.36 -4.90
N ARG A 16 15.18 -15.82 -6.07
CA ARG A 16 16.05 -16.37 -7.11
C ARG A 16 17.06 -15.36 -7.65
N ASP A 17 16.66 -14.09 -7.68
CA ASP A 17 17.52 -12.99 -8.13
C ASP A 17 18.43 -12.44 -7.00
N GLY A 18 18.39 -13.06 -5.80
CA GLY A 18 19.32 -12.82 -4.69
C GLY A 18 18.83 -11.86 -3.61
N PHE A 19 17.57 -11.43 -3.67
CA PHE A 19 16.96 -10.56 -2.66
C PHE A 19 16.38 -11.38 -1.51
N GLU A 20 16.40 -10.81 -0.31
CA GLU A 20 15.61 -11.33 0.80
C GLU A 20 14.20 -10.75 0.67
N ALA A 21 13.22 -11.60 0.40
CA ALA A 21 11.84 -11.20 0.18
C ALA A 21 10.86 -12.15 0.85
N SER A 22 9.74 -11.61 1.37
CA SER A 22 8.70 -12.42 2.02
C SER A 22 7.31 -11.86 1.77
N LEU A 23 6.31 -12.75 1.81
CA LEU A 23 4.92 -12.36 1.72
C LEU A 23 4.38 -12.07 3.12
N CYS A 24 3.91 -10.84 3.34
CA CYS A 24 3.33 -10.40 4.59
C CYS A 24 1.82 -10.33 4.46
N ARG A 25 1.11 -10.95 5.40
CA ARG A 25 -0.36 -10.95 5.46
C ARG A 25 -0.83 -10.46 6.81
N THR A 26 -1.84 -9.60 6.80
CA THR A 26 -2.55 -9.17 7.99
C THR A 26 -4.04 -9.36 7.78
N SER A 27 -4.77 -9.67 8.84
CA SER A 27 -6.22 -9.85 8.79
C SER A 27 -6.85 -9.32 10.07
N TRP A 28 -8.01 -8.69 9.96
CA TRP A 28 -8.75 -8.20 11.12
C TRP A 28 -10.22 -8.66 11.08
N PRO A 29 -10.79 -9.02 12.24
CA PRO A 29 -12.18 -9.41 12.32
C PRO A 29 -13.11 -8.20 12.13
N ALA A 30 -14.35 -8.49 11.76
CA ALA A 30 -15.39 -7.47 11.74
C ALA A 30 -15.70 -7.01 13.18
N THR A 31 -15.84 -5.70 13.36
CA THR A 31 -16.28 -5.11 14.63
C THR A 31 -17.43 -4.13 14.35
N ILE A 32 -18.08 -3.62 15.42
CA ILE A 32 -19.17 -2.65 15.25
C ILE A 32 -18.63 -1.42 14.49
N GLY A 33 -19.13 -1.22 13.27
CA GLY A 33 -18.73 -0.10 12.41
C GLY A 33 -17.46 -0.30 11.58
N ARG A 34 -16.82 -1.48 11.61
CA ARG A 34 -15.66 -1.80 10.75
C ARG A 34 -15.83 -3.18 10.11
N PRO A 35 -15.80 -3.29 8.77
CA PRO A 35 -15.85 -4.58 8.10
C PRO A 35 -14.58 -5.40 8.40
N SER A 36 -14.70 -6.72 8.36
CA SER A 36 -13.54 -7.61 8.33
C SER A 36 -12.74 -7.38 7.05
N GLY A 37 -11.45 -7.63 7.10
CA GLY A 37 -10.61 -7.55 5.91
C GLY A 37 -9.29 -8.29 6.09
N ASP A 38 -8.65 -8.51 4.96
CA ASP A 38 -7.32 -9.02 4.80
C ASP A 38 -6.49 -8.05 3.95
N TYR A 39 -5.19 -8.06 4.17
CA TYR A 39 -4.25 -7.25 3.42
C TYR A 39 -2.94 -8.02 3.24
N GLU A 40 -2.41 -7.97 2.02
CA GLU A 40 -1.20 -8.67 1.60
C GLU A 40 -0.26 -7.71 0.90
N TYR A 41 1.03 -7.80 1.25
CA TYR A 41 2.11 -7.10 0.55
C TYR A 41 3.38 -7.96 0.57
N ILE A 42 4.35 -7.61 -0.27
CA ILE A 42 5.66 -8.25 -0.29
C ILE A 42 6.65 -7.31 0.38
N ASP A 43 7.39 -7.83 1.36
CA ASP A 43 8.49 -7.15 2.01
C ASP A 43 9.80 -7.57 1.36
N VAL A 44 10.64 -6.60 0.99
CA VAL A 44 11.91 -6.83 0.29
C VAL A 44 13.03 -6.09 1.01
N LEU A 45 14.09 -6.82 1.34
CA LEU A 45 15.28 -6.29 1.97
C LEU A 45 16.41 -6.21 0.94
N MET A 46 16.81 -4.99 0.59
CA MET A 46 17.91 -4.70 -0.30
C MET A 46 19.18 -4.42 0.50
N LYS A 47 20.24 -5.17 0.21
CA LYS A 47 21.57 -4.91 0.76
C LYS A 47 22.32 -3.98 -0.18
N ASP A 48 22.83 -2.87 0.34
CA ASP A 48 23.67 -1.97 -0.45
C ASP A 48 25.04 -2.63 -0.70
N ASN A 49 25.26 -3.04 -1.95
CA ASN A 49 26.50 -3.69 -2.36
C ASN A 49 27.57 -2.70 -2.85
N ASN A 50 27.29 -1.39 -2.87
CA ASN A 50 28.08 -0.40 -3.60
C ASN A 50 28.98 0.51 -2.73
N GLY A 51 29.05 0.32 -1.40
CA GLY A 51 30.03 1.09 -0.62
C GLY A 51 30.07 0.82 0.88
N GLY A 52 30.97 -0.07 1.31
CA GLY A 52 31.65 -0.05 2.63
C GLY A 52 30.84 -0.12 3.93
N GLY A 53 29.51 -0.04 3.90
CA GLY A 53 28.64 -0.07 5.06
C GLY A 53 27.47 -1.03 4.88
N ASP A 54 27.05 -1.65 5.98
CA ASP A 54 25.90 -2.55 6.08
C ASP A 54 24.57 -1.76 6.06
N LYS A 55 24.38 -0.92 5.02
CA LYS A 55 23.13 -0.18 4.86
C LYS A 55 22.14 -1.08 4.16
N THR A 56 21.09 -1.41 4.89
CA THR A 56 20.01 -2.26 4.40
C THR A 56 18.77 -1.39 4.19
N GLU A 57 18.19 -1.44 3.00
CA GLU A 57 16.97 -0.70 2.66
C GLU A 57 15.78 -1.67 2.58
N ARG A 58 14.67 -1.30 3.23
CA ARG A 58 13.43 -2.08 3.23
C ARG A 58 12.44 -1.46 2.25
N LEU A 59 11.93 -2.27 1.34
CA LEU A 59 10.92 -1.88 0.37
C LEU A 59 9.65 -2.71 0.54
N ILE A 60 8.53 -2.03 0.41
CA ILE A 60 7.20 -2.59 0.39
C ILE A 60 6.74 -2.63 -1.06
N VAL A 61 6.31 -3.81 -1.51
CA VAL A 61 5.67 -4.01 -2.80
C VAL A 61 4.21 -4.39 -2.57
N ASP A 62 3.30 -3.50 -2.96
CA ASP A 62 1.86 -3.76 -2.95
C ASP A 62 1.36 -3.82 -4.40
N MET A 63 0.84 -4.99 -4.77
CA MET A 63 0.43 -5.31 -6.14
C MET A 63 -0.95 -4.74 -6.51
N ASP A 64 -1.73 -4.29 -5.54
CA ASP A 64 -3.08 -3.75 -5.74
C ASP A 64 -3.30 -2.52 -4.85
N PHE A 65 -2.31 -1.63 -4.84
CA PHE A 65 -2.25 -0.50 -3.91
C PHE A 65 -3.40 0.49 -4.08
N ARG A 66 -3.78 0.78 -5.33
CA ARG A 66 -4.85 1.75 -5.62
C ARG A 66 -6.20 1.33 -5.05
N SER A 67 -6.53 0.03 -5.11
CA SER A 67 -7.82 -0.48 -4.65
C SER A 67 -8.02 -0.29 -3.13
N GLN A 68 -6.92 -0.21 -2.38
CA GLN A 68 -6.94 0.02 -0.92
C GLN A 68 -7.54 1.37 -0.53
N PHE A 69 -7.66 2.31 -1.48
CA PHE A 69 -8.22 3.64 -1.26
C PHE A 69 -9.61 3.82 -1.90
N GLU A 70 -10.27 2.76 -2.34
CA GLU A 70 -11.62 2.87 -2.91
C GLU A 70 -12.66 3.15 -1.82
N LEU A 71 -13.54 4.12 -2.08
CA LEU A 71 -14.66 4.45 -1.22
C LEU A 71 -15.96 4.00 -1.90
N ALA A 72 -16.93 3.54 -1.10
CA ALA A 72 -18.26 3.19 -1.60
C ALA A 72 -19.00 4.39 -2.23
N ARG A 73 -18.65 5.62 -1.83
CA ARG A 73 -19.24 6.88 -2.32
C ARG A 73 -18.16 7.98 -2.43
N PRO A 74 -17.28 7.94 -3.45
CA PRO A 74 -16.24 8.92 -3.61
C PRO A 74 -16.80 10.25 -4.14
N THR A 75 -16.13 11.36 -3.83
CA THR A 75 -16.34 12.63 -4.54
C THR A 75 -15.55 12.63 -5.85
N SER A 76 -15.89 13.49 -6.82
CA SER A 76 -15.12 13.58 -8.08
C SER A 76 -13.64 13.87 -7.83
N THR A 77 -13.33 14.81 -6.94
CA THR A 77 -11.95 15.13 -6.55
C THR A 77 -11.23 13.95 -5.91
N TYR A 78 -11.93 13.16 -5.09
CA TYR A 78 -11.34 11.97 -4.49
C TYR A 78 -11.07 10.89 -5.53
N THR A 79 -11.98 10.70 -6.50
CA THR A 79 -11.78 9.79 -7.63
C THR A 79 -10.59 10.19 -8.49
N GLU A 80 -10.41 11.48 -8.78
CA GLU A 80 -9.24 11.98 -9.52
C GLU A 80 -7.94 11.74 -8.74
N LEU A 81 -7.95 11.98 -7.43
CA LEU A 81 -6.81 11.72 -6.55
C LEU A 81 -6.43 10.23 -6.55
N THR A 82 -7.39 9.33 -6.32
CA THR A 82 -7.10 7.89 -6.28
C THR A 82 -6.72 7.35 -7.65
N ALA A 83 -7.27 7.90 -8.75
CA ALA A 83 -6.84 7.56 -10.10
C ALA A 83 -5.37 7.92 -10.38
N SER A 84 -4.81 8.92 -9.69
CA SER A 84 -3.39 9.30 -9.79
C SER A 84 -2.44 8.38 -9.01
N LEU A 85 -2.95 7.59 -8.07
CA LEU A 85 -2.13 6.65 -7.30
C LEU A 85 -1.60 5.52 -8.20
N PRO A 86 -0.40 4.99 -7.94
CA PRO A 86 0.10 3.83 -8.67
C PRO A 86 -0.77 2.60 -8.40
N SER A 87 -0.99 1.76 -9.41
CA SER A 87 -1.67 0.48 -9.22
C SER A 87 -0.81 -0.52 -8.45
N ILE A 88 0.50 -0.50 -8.70
CA ILE A 88 1.52 -1.26 -7.98
C ILE A 88 2.42 -0.27 -7.26
N PHE A 89 2.47 -0.33 -5.94
CA PHE A 89 3.39 0.47 -5.14
C PHE A 89 4.69 -0.30 -4.93
N VAL A 90 5.82 0.37 -5.09
CA VAL A 90 7.16 -0.11 -4.73
C VAL A 90 7.88 1.05 -4.07
N GLY A 91 8.15 0.96 -2.78
CA GLY A 91 8.80 2.06 -2.06
C GLY A 91 9.05 1.77 -0.59
N SER A 92 9.73 2.70 0.08
CA SER A 92 10.00 2.60 1.50
C SER A 92 8.75 2.86 2.35
N GLU A 93 8.83 2.53 3.64
CA GLU A 93 7.77 2.80 4.61
C GLU A 93 7.47 4.30 4.72
N GLU A 94 8.49 5.16 4.65
CA GLU A 94 8.30 6.61 4.70
C GLU A 94 7.47 7.12 3.52
N LYS A 95 7.74 6.60 2.31
CA LYS A 95 6.97 6.96 1.11
C LYS A 95 5.56 6.44 1.14
N LEU A 96 5.36 5.24 1.67
CA LEU A 96 4.02 4.70 1.90
C LEU A 96 3.24 5.62 2.85
N MET A 97 3.85 6.03 3.97
CA MET A 97 3.21 6.90 4.95
C MET A 97 2.91 8.29 4.40
N GLU A 98 3.78 8.88 3.58
CA GLU A 98 3.52 10.15 2.89
C GLU A 98 2.23 10.06 2.04
N ILE A 99 2.09 9.00 1.23
CA ILE A 99 0.92 8.80 0.37
C ILE A 99 -0.34 8.59 1.22
N ILE A 100 -0.29 7.73 2.24
CA ILE A 100 -1.42 7.47 3.13
C ILE A 100 -1.88 8.78 3.79
N CYS A 101 -0.94 9.58 4.29
CA CYS A 101 -1.24 10.89 4.85
C CYS A 101 -1.97 11.78 3.83
N LEU A 102 -1.42 11.94 2.61
CA LEU A 102 -2.00 12.78 1.57
C LEU A 102 -3.45 12.38 1.23
N VAL A 103 -3.70 11.08 1.04
CA VAL A 103 -5.04 10.58 0.70
C VAL A 103 -6.02 10.77 1.88
N CYS A 104 -5.59 10.50 3.11
CA CYS A 104 -6.40 10.69 4.32
C CYS A 104 -6.70 12.17 4.60
N PHE A 105 -5.74 13.07 4.40
CA PHE A 105 -5.95 14.51 4.53
C PHE A 105 -6.96 15.02 3.50
N ALA A 106 -6.85 14.58 2.24
CA ALA A 106 -7.80 14.94 1.20
C ALA A 106 -9.24 14.49 1.53
N ASN A 107 -9.39 13.31 2.14
CA ASN A 107 -10.70 12.84 2.63
C ASN A 107 -11.23 13.69 3.81
N SER A 108 -10.34 14.08 4.73
CA SER A 108 -10.69 14.87 5.93
C SER A 108 -11.11 16.32 5.57
N ILE A 109 -10.56 16.91 4.52
CA ILE A 109 -11.01 18.23 4.03
C ILE A 109 -12.40 18.12 3.39
N ASN A 110 -12.68 17.03 2.67
CA ASN A 110 -13.98 16.83 2.03
C ASN A 110 -15.13 16.65 3.04
N SER A 111 -14.89 16.05 4.19
CA SER A 111 -15.90 15.97 5.27
C SER A 111 -16.17 17.34 5.90
N PHE A 112 -15.15 18.21 6.00
CA PHE A 112 -15.28 19.57 6.53
C PHE A 112 -16.04 20.52 5.60
N LEU A 113 -15.81 20.43 4.28
CA LEU A 113 -16.53 21.23 3.28
C LEU A 113 -18.03 20.88 3.18
N LYS A 114 -18.43 19.64 3.52
CA LYS A 114 -19.84 19.25 3.61
C LYS A 114 -20.56 19.83 4.84
N THR A 115 -19.83 20.16 5.91
CA THR A 115 -20.40 20.77 7.12
C THR A 115 -20.52 22.28 7.06
N THR A 116 -19.79 22.97 6.19
CA THR A 116 -19.84 24.44 6.05
C THR A 116 -20.86 24.94 5.00
N GLN A 117 -21.53 24.03 4.29
CA GLN A 117 -22.69 24.34 3.44
C GLN A 117 -24.04 23.91 4.06
N ARG A 118 -24.18 23.96 5.40
CA ARG A 118 -25.48 23.79 6.05
C ARG A 118 -25.81 24.97 6.95
#